data_AF-A0A6I9UK52-F1
#
_entry.id   AF-A0A6I9UK52-F1
#
_cell.length_a   1.000
_cell.length_b   1.000
_cell.length_c   1.000
_cell.angle_alpha   90.00
_cell.angle_beta   90.00
_cell.angle_gamma   90.00
#
_symmetry.space_group_name_H-M   'P 1'
#
loop_
_entity.id
_entity.type
_entity.pdbx_description
1 polymer ?
#
loop_
_entity_poly.entity_id
_entity_poly.type
_entity_poly.pdbx_seq_one_letter_code
_entity_poly.pdbx_strand_id
1 'polypeptide(L)'
;MSTSFSRKIYSEVEEVGWEHLVRMGEDLTFLSFRVMDTKGRVHILEITLDKTYPRCPPSVSVDAPYNFSLEWSSHSKLRDVVRQFQKHVDKLQGFWSTLDDIDRSFWVIDPKHSHYAMSYRQIKLGNDCSVILSINANDPLSLPECRFLGSDNTVNFLRDIWKRNCTRWAKDKSFPENLARVFDTQLPQPPHVQKNEEQVECGICYAQYLPIDDELGAKSGRATDYTCENGNCNRAFHSVCLGDWLRSITTTRQSFDVLFGNCPYCSDPIAVKISTKTHPYLS
;
A
#
# COMPACT_ATOMS: atom_id res chain seq x y z
N MET A 1 31.43 -4.34 -10.61
CA MET A 1 30.88 -5.71 -10.54
C MET A 1 31.53 -6.57 -11.61
N SER A 2 31.70 -7.88 -11.40
CA SER A 2 32.26 -8.76 -12.43
C SER A 2 31.19 -9.14 -13.47
N THR A 3 31.57 -9.34 -14.72
CA THR A 3 30.68 -9.81 -15.80
C THR A 3 29.96 -11.13 -15.45
N SER A 4 30.58 -11.96 -14.60
CA SER A 4 29.99 -13.19 -14.07
C SER A 4 28.83 -12.92 -13.09
N PHE A 5 28.98 -11.93 -12.21
CA PHE A 5 27.92 -11.53 -11.28
C PHE A 5 26.71 -10.99 -12.03
N SER A 6 26.92 -10.06 -12.95
CA SER A 6 25.82 -9.47 -13.74
C SER A 6 25.05 -10.54 -14.51
N ARG A 7 25.74 -11.42 -15.25
CA ARG A 7 25.10 -12.50 -16.00
C ARG A 7 24.28 -13.42 -15.10
N LYS A 8 24.76 -13.70 -13.89
CA LYS A 8 24.03 -14.49 -12.91
C LYS A 8 22.72 -13.81 -12.49
N ILE A 9 22.75 -12.54 -12.14
CA ILE A 9 21.54 -11.81 -11.74
C ILE A 9 20.52 -11.76 -12.87
N TYR A 10 20.95 -11.44 -14.10
CA TYR A 10 20.05 -11.47 -15.27
C TYR A 10 19.40 -12.85 -15.47
N SER A 11 20.17 -13.94 -15.36
CA SER A 11 19.64 -15.30 -15.46
C SER A 11 18.64 -15.63 -14.34
N GLU A 12 18.87 -15.13 -13.12
CA GLU A 12 17.95 -15.37 -12.00
C GLU A 12 16.68 -14.52 -12.09
N VAL A 13 16.76 -13.32 -12.65
CA VAL A 13 15.59 -12.49 -12.99
C VAL A 13 14.74 -13.18 -14.06
N GLU A 14 15.37 -13.71 -15.11
CA GLU A 14 14.68 -14.51 -16.14
C GLU A 14 13.97 -15.72 -15.52
N GLU A 15 14.60 -16.42 -14.58
CA GLU A 15 13.99 -17.55 -13.84
C GLU A 15 12.80 -17.14 -12.96
N VAL A 16 12.73 -15.87 -12.53
CA VAL A 16 11.60 -15.30 -11.79
C VAL A 16 10.48 -14.84 -12.74
N GLY A 17 10.85 -14.26 -13.88
CA GLY A 17 9.95 -13.62 -14.84
C GLY A 17 10.12 -12.09 -14.83
N TRP A 18 10.43 -11.52 -16.00
CA TRP A 18 10.61 -10.08 -16.18
C TRP A 18 9.35 -9.26 -15.89
N GLU A 19 8.18 -9.85 -16.13
CA GLU A 19 6.87 -9.27 -15.83
C GLU A 19 6.63 -9.05 -14.33
N HIS A 20 7.40 -9.72 -13.47
CA HIS A 20 7.36 -9.55 -12.02
C HIS A 20 8.37 -8.53 -11.53
N LEU A 21 9.41 -8.18 -12.30
CA LEU A 21 10.40 -7.19 -11.91
C LEU A 21 9.77 -5.79 -11.96
N VAL A 22 9.95 -4.98 -10.91
CA VAL A 22 9.44 -3.60 -10.84
C VAL A 22 10.55 -2.59 -11.04
N ARG A 23 11.69 -2.82 -10.37
CA ARG A 23 12.88 -1.95 -10.43
C ARG A 23 14.12 -2.81 -10.29
N MET A 24 15.15 -2.48 -11.06
CA MET A 24 16.50 -3.02 -10.91
C MET A 24 17.49 -1.86 -10.87
N GLY A 25 18.37 -1.85 -9.87
CA GLY A 25 19.43 -0.84 -9.78
C GLY A 25 20.47 -1.05 -10.87
N GLU A 26 21.08 0.03 -11.36
CA GLU A 26 22.11 -0.01 -12.40
C GLU A 26 23.30 -0.92 -12.04
N ASP A 27 23.65 -0.97 -10.75
CA ASP A 27 24.73 -1.80 -10.23
C ASP A 27 24.31 -3.25 -9.91
N LEU A 28 23.04 -3.58 -10.17
CA LEU A 28 22.40 -4.88 -9.92
C LEU A 28 22.42 -5.30 -8.44
N THR A 29 22.64 -4.35 -7.52
CA THR A 29 22.61 -4.61 -6.08
C THR A 29 21.22 -4.46 -5.49
N PHE A 30 20.29 -3.80 -6.19
CA PHE A 30 18.92 -3.65 -5.76
C PHE A 30 17.96 -4.22 -6.80
N LEU A 31 17.02 -5.04 -6.36
CA LEU A 31 15.91 -5.52 -7.17
C LEU A 31 14.62 -5.35 -6.39
N SER A 32 13.51 -5.14 -7.10
CA SER A 32 12.18 -5.24 -6.52
C SER A 32 11.27 -6.04 -7.42
N PHE A 33 10.47 -6.91 -6.81
CA PHE A 33 9.52 -7.77 -7.50
C PHE A 33 8.11 -7.50 -6.99
N ARG A 34 7.14 -7.51 -7.90
CA ARG A 34 5.71 -7.51 -7.56
C ARG A 34 5.19 -8.93 -7.46
N VAL A 35 4.41 -9.17 -6.42
CA VAL A 35 3.64 -10.38 -6.19
C VAL A 35 2.17 -9.99 -6.08
N MET A 36 1.32 -10.64 -6.85
CA MET A 36 -0.12 -10.45 -6.75
C MET A 36 -0.72 -11.57 -5.91
N ASP A 37 -1.53 -11.22 -4.92
CA ASP A 37 -2.21 -12.22 -4.12
C ASP A 37 -3.54 -12.69 -4.73
N THR A 38 -4.19 -13.65 -4.07
CA THR A 38 -5.45 -14.24 -4.54
C THR A 38 -6.64 -13.27 -4.62
N LYS A 39 -6.52 -12.08 -4.02
CA LYS A 39 -7.53 -11.02 -4.05
C LYS A 39 -7.14 -9.89 -5.01
N GLY A 40 -6.08 -10.07 -5.80
CA GLY A 40 -5.60 -9.07 -6.75
C GLY A 40 -4.80 -7.94 -6.11
N ARG A 41 -4.48 -8.03 -4.81
CA ARG A 41 -3.64 -7.03 -4.14
C ARG A 41 -2.19 -7.21 -4.57
N VAL A 42 -1.53 -6.12 -4.91
CA VAL A 42 -0.13 -6.11 -5.33
C VAL A 42 0.76 -5.82 -4.13
N HIS A 43 1.73 -6.70 -3.91
CA HIS A 43 2.73 -6.66 -2.83
C HIS A 43 4.11 -6.49 -3.45
N ILE A 44 4.94 -5.63 -2.85
CA ILE A 44 6.30 -5.36 -3.34
C ILE A 44 7.31 -6.01 -2.40
N LEU A 45 8.19 -6.82 -2.99
CA LEU A 45 9.37 -7.38 -2.34
C LEU A 45 10.59 -6.61 -2.82
N GLU A 46 11.30 -5.96 -1.91
CA GLU A 46 12.57 -5.32 -2.19
C GLU A 46 13.72 -6.22 -1.72
N ILE A 47 14.74 -6.37 -2.56
CA ILE A 47 15.89 -7.24 -2.35
C ILE A 47 17.17 -6.43 -2.57
N THR A 48 18.05 -6.43 -1.58
CA THR A 48 19.39 -5.86 -1.69
C THR A 48 20.43 -6.97 -1.63
N LEU A 49 21.27 -7.01 -2.66
CA LEU A 49 22.38 -7.94 -2.86
C LEU A 49 23.69 -7.24 -2.53
N ASP A 50 24.59 -7.97 -1.86
CA ASP A 50 25.97 -7.54 -1.69
C ASP A 50 26.95 -8.49 -2.41
N LYS A 51 28.24 -8.22 -2.26
CA LYS A 51 29.32 -9.00 -2.90
C LYS A 51 29.44 -10.45 -2.38
N THR A 52 28.76 -10.77 -1.28
CA THR A 52 28.78 -12.11 -0.69
C THR A 52 27.70 -13.01 -1.28
N TYR A 53 26.71 -12.45 -2.00
CA TYR A 53 25.68 -13.21 -2.70
C TYR A 53 26.26 -14.25 -3.69
N PRO A 54 25.72 -15.48 -3.75
CA PRO A 54 24.64 -16.05 -2.93
C PRO A 54 25.12 -16.75 -1.64
N ARG A 55 26.41 -16.67 -1.29
CA ARG A 55 26.95 -17.40 -0.13
C ARG A 55 26.29 -16.96 1.18
N CYS A 56 25.92 -15.69 1.28
CA CYS A 56 25.08 -15.15 2.35
C CYS A 56 23.72 -14.71 1.79
N PRO A 57 22.67 -14.70 2.63
CA PRO A 57 21.35 -14.26 2.21
C PRO A 57 21.35 -12.81 1.75
N PRO A 58 20.52 -12.45 0.77
CA PRO A 58 20.24 -11.06 0.48
C PRO A 58 19.43 -10.42 1.62
N SER A 59 19.50 -9.10 1.75
CA SER A 59 18.59 -8.36 2.61
C SER A 59 17.24 -8.19 1.91
N VAL A 60 16.15 -8.41 2.64
CA VAL A 60 14.79 -8.32 2.10
C VAL A 60 13.97 -7.31 2.91
N SER A 61 13.18 -6.51 2.22
CA SER A 61 12.25 -5.54 2.80
C SER A 61 10.87 -5.72 2.17
N VAL A 62 9.85 -5.79 3.03
CA VAL A 62 8.45 -6.03 2.64
C VAL A 62 7.53 -5.21 3.52
N ASP A 63 6.42 -4.74 2.96
CA ASP A 63 5.36 -4.06 3.72
C ASP A 63 4.44 -5.12 4.34
N ALA A 64 4.78 -5.63 5.53
CA ALA A 64 4.04 -6.68 6.22
C ALA A 64 3.96 -6.42 7.74
N PRO A 65 2.92 -6.90 8.43
CA PRO A 65 2.68 -6.59 9.84
C PRO A 65 3.68 -7.27 10.79
N TYR A 66 4.49 -8.20 10.30
CA TYR A 66 5.59 -8.83 11.02
C TYR A 66 6.71 -9.19 10.05
N ASN A 67 7.90 -9.43 10.61
CA ASN A 67 9.12 -9.69 9.85
C ASN A 67 8.98 -10.91 8.94
N PHE A 68 9.44 -10.77 7.70
CA PHE A 68 9.62 -11.87 6.76
C PHE A 68 10.99 -12.53 7.00
N SER A 69 10.96 -13.74 7.57
CA SER A 69 12.16 -14.54 7.78
C SER A 69 12.50 -15.35 6.54
N LEU A 70 13.59 -14.99 5.85
CA LEU A 70 14.09 -15.70 4.68
C LEU A 70 14.92 -16.91 5.09
N GLU A 71 14.50 -18.11 4.66
CA GLU A 71 15.34 -19.31 4.73
C GLU A 71 16.31 -19.32 3.53
N TRP A 72 17.61 -19.46 3.81
CA TRP A 72 18.64 -19.29 2.79
C TRP A 72 19.75 -20.32 2.88
N SER A 73 20.24 -20.74 1.71
CA SER A 73 21.44 -21.55 1.55
C SER A 73 22.32 -20.99 0.44
N SER A 74 23.59 -21.40 0.36
CA SER A 74 24.50 -20.97 -0.72
C SER A 74 24.07 -21.39 -2.14
N HIS A 75 23.09 -22.29 -2.25
CA HIS A 75 22.50 -22.74 -3.52
C HIS A 75 21.17 -22.04 -3.84
N SER A 76 20.64 -21.26 -2.91
CA SER A 76 19.41 -20.50 -3.10
C SER A 76 19.61 -19.38 -4.12
N LYS A 77 18.51 -19.00 -4.78
CA LYS A 77 18.45 -17.97 -5.83
C LYS A 77 17.32 -16.96 -5.55
N LEU A 78 17.25 -15.89 -6.35
CA LEU A 78 16.16 -14.90 -6.28
C LEU A 78 14.76 -15.54 -6.33
N ARG A 79 14.57 -16.55 -7.19
CA ARG A 79 13.31 -17.30 -7.29
C ARG A 79 12.87 -17.93 -5.97
N ASP A 80 13.81 -18.38 -5.14
CA ASP A 80 13.49 -18.97 -3.84
C ASP A 80 13.03 -17.90 -2.85
N VAL A 81 13.59 -16.69 -2.92
CA VAL A 81 13.13 -15.52 -2.15
C VAL A 81 11.70 -15.17 -2.53
N VAL A 82 11.41 -15.02 -3.83
CA VAL A 82 10.07 -14.68 -4.34
C VAL A 82 9.04 -15.75 -3.97
N ARG A 83 9.39 -17.04 -4.06
CA ARG A 83 8.52 -18.15 -3.64
C ARG A 83 8.22 -18.14 -2.15
N GLN A 84 9.21 -17.85 -1.31
CA GLN A 84 9.01 -17.75 0.13
C GLN A 84 8.15 -16.52 0.48
N PHE A 85 8.36 -15.40 -0.22
CA PHE A 85 7.54 -14.21 -0.06
C PHE A 85 6.09 -14.45 -0.47
N GLN A 86 5.84 -15.15 -1.58
CA GLN A 86 4.47 -15.56 -1.97
C GLN A 86 3.78 -16.35 -0.85
N LYS A 87 4.47 -17.35 -0.28
CA LYS A 87 3.92 -18.12 0.85
C LYS A 87 3.66 -17.25 2.09
N HIS A 88 4.45 -16.21 2.30
CA HIS A 88 4.25 -15.26 3.39
C HIS A 88 3.00 -14.38 3.15
N VAL A 89 2.85 -13.87 1.93
CA VAL A 89 1.64 -13.14 1.47
C VAL A 89 0.39 -14.02 1.59
N ASP A 90 0.48 -15.30 1.25
CA ASP A 90 -0.65 -16.24 1.35
C ASP A 90 -1.11 -16.45 2.81
N LYS A 91 -0.18 -16.44 3.78
CA LYS A 91 -0.52 -16.54 5.22
C LYS A 91 -1.23 -15.29 5.75
N LEU A 92 -0.98 -14.13 5.16
CA LEU A 92 -1.52 -12.84 5.58
C LEU A 92 -2.88 -12.51 4.93
N GLN A 93 -3.40 -13.39 4.07
CA GLN A 93 -4.68 -13.14 3.37
C GLN A 93 -5.84 -12.88 4.33
N GLY A 94 -5.94 -13.65 5.42
CA GLY A 94 -6.98 -13.44 6.43
C GLY A 94 -6.88 -12.08 7.11
N PHE A 95 -5.66 -11.64 7.42
CA PHE A 95 -5.41 -10.35 8.06
C PHE A 95 -5.81 -9.18 7.18
N TRP A 96 -5.33 -9.12 5.94
CA TRP A 96 -5.70 -8.04 5.03
C TRP A 96 -7.18 -8.08 4.66
N SER A 97 -7.79 -9.26 4.54
CA SER A 97 -9.25 -9.35 4.32
C SER A 97 -10.05 -8.77 5.49
N THR A 98 -9.64 -9.03 6.73
CA THR A 98 -10.26 -8.38 7.90
C THR A 98 -10.12 -6.86 7.85
N LEU A 99 -8.95 -6.34 7.49
CA LEU A 99 -8.75 -4.89 7.34
C LEU A 99 -9.62 -4.31 6.24
N ASP A 100 -9.70 -4.97 5.07
CA ASP A 100 -10.56 -4.56 3.97
C ASP A 100 -12.03 -4.54 4.40
N ASP A 101 -12.47 -5.52 5.22
CA ASP A 101 -13.84 -5.58 5.75
C ASP A 101 -14.13 -4.40 6.71
N ILE A 102 -13.16 -4.05 7.57
CA ILE A 102 -13.26 -2.88 8.46
C ILE A 102 -13.34 -1.59 7.63
N ASP A 103 -12.44 -1.43 6.65
CA ASP A 103 -12.33 -0.25 5.79
C ASP A 103 -13.59 -0.04 4.92
N ARG A 104 -14.27 -1.13 4.54
CA ARG A 104 -15.56 -1.06 3.83
C ARG A 104 -16.74 -0.79 4.75
N SER A 105 -16.70 -1.25 6.00
CA SER A 105 -17.86 -1.24 6.89
C SER A 105 -17.96 -0.02 7.81
N PHE A 106 -16.83 0.65 8.06
CA PHE A 106 -16.76 1.71 9.08
C PHE A 106 -16.14 3.00 8.58
N TRP A 107 -16.52 4.12 9.20
CA TRP A 107 -15.83 5.38 9.01
C TRP A 107 -14.44 5.33 9.67
N VAL A 108 -13.45 4.87 8.92
CA VAL A 108 -12.03 4.90 9.28
C VAL A 108 -11.50 6.33 9.13
N ILE A 109 -10.91 6.84 10.21
CA ILE A 109 -10.28 8.17 10.30
C ILE A 109 -8.78 8.06 9.99
N ASP A 110 -8.15 6.98 10.48
CA ASP A 110 -6.71 6.74 10.34
C ASP A 110 -6.43 5.23 10.23
N PRO A 111 -5.52 4.80 9.34
CA PRO A 111 -4.68 5.60 8.45
C PRO A 111 -5.43 6.19 7.25
N LYS A 112 -5.00 7.35 6.75
CA LYS A 112 -5.52 7.95 5.50
C LYS A 112 -5.09 7.18 4.24
N HIS A 113 -3.93 6.53 4.30
CA HIS A 113 -3.40 5.67 3.25
C HIS A 113 -3.04 4.33 3.87
N SER A 114 -3.70 3.26 3.43
CA SER A 114 -3.46 1.92 3.98
C SER A 114 -2.14 1.37 3.45
N HIS A 115 -1.26 1.00 4.38
CA HIS A 115 -0.07 0.18 4.12
C HIS A 115 -0.31 -1.23 4.66
N TYR A 116 0.30 -2.23 4.04
CA TYR A 116 0.04 -3.64 4.37
C TYR A 116 0.62 -4.05 5.73
N ALA A 117 1.60 -3.30 6.28
CA ALA A 117 2.09 -3.47 7.63
C ALA A 117 1.19 -2.87 8.73
N MET A 118 0.25 -1.99 8.38
CA MET A 118 -0.56 -1.28 9.39
C MET A 118 -1.63 -2.18 9.99
N SER A 119 -1.38 -2.62 11.22
CA SER A 119 -2.23 -3.52 12.00
C SER A 119 -3.26 -2.80 12.88
N TYR A 120 -3.55 -1.53 12.64
CA TYR A 120 -4.58 -0.80 13.38
C TYR A 120 -5.54 -0.05 12.46
N ARG A 121 -6.72 0.25 12.99
CA ARG A 121 -7.69 1.19 12.40
C ARG A 121 -8.29 2.07 13.48
N GLN A 122 -8.28 3.38 13.25
CA GLN A 122 -9.03 4.33 14.07
C GLN A 122 -10.39 4.58 13.42
N ILE A 123 -11.47 4.17 14.08
CA ILE A 123 -12.83 4.33 13.58
C ILE A 123 -13.59 5.40 14.36
N LYS A 124 -14.43 6.16 13.66
CA LYS A 124 -15.31 7.16 14.27
C LYS A 124 -16.46 6.48 15.01
N LEU A 125 -16.76 6.94 16.22
CA LEU A 125 -17.91 6.46 17.01
C LEU A 125 -19.07 7.48 17.08
N GLY A 126 -18.79 8.76 16.81
CA GLY A 126 -19.74 9.87 16.99
C GLY A 126 -19.41 10.71 18.24
N ASN A 127 -20.06 11.87 18.42
CA ASN A 127 -19.85 12.79 19.56
C ASN A 127 -18.37 13.11 19.83
N ASP A 128 -17.62 13.42 18.77
CA ASP A 128 -16.17 13.68 18.81
C ASP A 128 -15.33 12.55 19.45
N CYS A 129 -15.86 11.33 19.42
CA CYS A 129 -15.19 10.13 19.91
C CYS A 129 -14.78 9.19 18.77
N SER A 130 -13.68 8.48 19.00
CA SER A 130 -13.16 7.43 18.11
C SER A 130 -12.55 6.30 18.93
N VAL A 131 -12.34 5.16 18.28
CA VAL A 131 -11.61 4.03 18.87
C VAL A 131 -10.53 3.56 17.91
N ILE A 132 -9.34 3.38 18.44
CA ILE A 132 -8.24 2.68 17.76
C ILE A 132 -8.40 1.20 18.08
N LEU A 133 -8.51 0.40 17.04
CA LEU A 133 -8.54 -1.05 17.10
C LEU A 133 -7.20 -1.60 16.62
N SER A 134 -6.49 -2.34 17.46
CA SER A 134 -5.28 -3.07 17.07
C SER A 134 -5.66 -4.51 16.71
N ILE A 135 -5.43 -4.88 15.46
CA ILE A 135 -5.78 -6.16 14.87
C ILE A 135 -4.57 -7.09 14.93
N ASN A 136 -4.74 -8.27 15.50
CA ASN A 136 -3.67 -9.27 15.55
C ASN A 136 -3.49 -9.91 14.17
N ALA A 137 -2.34 -9.69 13.53
CA ALA A 137 -2.07 -10.25 12.20
C ALA A 137 -2.03 -11.79 12.14
N ASN A 138 -1.74 -12.46 13.26
CA ASN A 138 -1.71 -13.93 13.34
C ASN A 138 -3.08 -14.53 13.69
N ASP A 139 -3.99 -13.73 14.24
CA ASP A 139 -5.34 -14.15 14.60
C ASP A 139 -6.33 -13.00 14.36
N PRO A 140 -6.57 -12.62 13.09
CA PRO A 140 -7.23 -11.36 12.74
C PRO A 140 -8.72 -11.32 13.09
N LEU A 141 -9.33 -12.45 13.40
CA LEU A 141 -10.73 -12.54 13.86
C LEU A 141 -10.86 -12.55 15.39
N SER A 142 -9.75 -12.47 16.12
CA SER A 142 -9.78 -12.35 17.58
C SER A 142 -10.27 -10.97 18.04
N LEU A 143 -10.67 -10.88 19.31
CA LEU A 143 -11.07 -9.61 19.92
C LEU A 143 -9.90 -8.62 19.84
N PRO A 144 -10.06 -7.47 19.16
CA PRO A 144 -8.98 -6.50 19.02
C PRO A 144 -8.70 -5.79 20.33
N GLU A 145 -7.46 -5.31 20.50
CA GLU A 145 -7.19 -4.35 21.57
C GLU A 145 -7.82 -3.00 21.19
N CYS A 146 -8.50 -2.35 22.14
CA CYS A 146 -9.20 -1.11 21.90
C CYS A 146 -8.61 0.05 22.72
N ARG A 147 -8.43 1.21 22.08
CA ARG A 147 -8.12 2.47 22.77
C ARG A 147 -9.11 3.55 22.35
N PHE A 148 -9.93 3.99 23.29
CA PHE A 148 -10.91 5.07 23.09
C PHE A 148 -10.25 6.44 23.18
N LEU A 149 -10.70 7.35 22.32
CA LEU A 149 -10.28 8.75 22.26
C LEU A 149 -11.53 9.64 22.23
N GLY A 150 -11.58 10.67 23.08
CA GLY A 150 -12.73 11.55 23.25
C GLY A 150 -12.76 12.20 24.63
N SER A 151 -13.89 12.77 25.03
CA SER A 151 -14.07 13.31 26.38
C SER A 151 -14.09 12.21 27.45
N ASP A 152 -13.60 12.49 28.66
CA ASP A 152 -13.49 11.48 29.74
C ASP A 152 -14.81 10.79 30.07
N ASN A 153 -15.91 11.55 30.13
CA ASN A 153 -17.23 11.01 30.44
C ASN A 153 -17.68 9.99 29.37
N THR A 154 -17.53 10.34 28.09
CA THR A 154 -17.90 9.45 26.98
C THR A 154 -16.97 8.24 26.90
N VAL A 155 -15.67 8.44 27.09
CA VAL A 155 -14.66 7.37 27.05
C VAL A 155 -14.88 6.35 28.17
N ASN A 156 -15.17 6.81 29.39
CA ASN A 156 -15.44 5.91 30.52
C ASN A 156 -16.71 5.08 30.27
N PHE A 157 -17.77 5.70 29.76
CA PHE A 157 -19.00 4.99 29.37
C PHE A 157 -18.75 3.91 28.30
N LEU A 158 -18.02 4.25 27.23
CA LEU A 158 -17.67 3.30 26.17
C LEU A 158 -16.79 2.16 26.68
N ARG A 159 -15.85 2.46 27.59
CA ARG A 159 -15.02 1.43 28.23
C ARG A 159 -15.85 0.46 29.06
N ASP A 160 -16.87 0.94 29.77
CA ASP A 160 -17.76 0.09 30.54
C ASP A 160 -18.64 -0.79 29.65
N ILE A 161 -19.14 -0.25 28.52
CA ILE A 161 -19.82 -1.04 27.48
C ILE A 161 -18.89 -2.14 26.96
N TRP A 162 -17.68 -1.78 26.54
CA TRP A 162 -16.71 -2.72 25.99
C TRP A 162 -16.40 -3.84 26.98
N LYS A 163 -16.06 -3.50 28.24
CA LYS A 163 -15.76 -4.48 29.29
C LYS A 163 -16.93 -5.42 29.57
N ARG A 164 -18.17 -4.92 29.52
CA ARG A 164 -19.37 -5.73 29.77
C ARG A 164 -19.66 -6.70 28.62
N ASN A 165 -19.41 -6.27 27.38
CA ASN A 165 -19.88 -6.97 26.19
C ASN A 165 -18.77 -7.68 25.40
N CYS A 166 -17.49 -7.49 25.71
CA CYS A 166 -16.39 -8.10 24.94
C CYS A 166 -16.44 -9.64 24.90
N THR A 167 -17.04 -10.28 25.91
CA THR A 167 -17.29 -11.73 25.95
C THR A 167 -18.29 -12.21 24.91
N ARG A 168 -19.04 -11.30 24.29
CA ARG A 168 -19.97 -11.59 23.18
C ARG A 168 -19.25 -11.71 21.84
N TRP A 169 -17.94 -11.41 21.77
CA TRP A 169 -17.12 -11.55 20.57
C TRP A 169 -17.02 -13.01 20.16
N ALA A 170 -17.34 -13.32 18.91
CA ALA A 170 -17.35 -14.68 18.40
C ALA A 170 -16.69 -14.75 17.01
N LYS A 171 -15.72 -15.65 16.83
CA LYS A 171 -14.90 -15.74 15.62
C LYS A 171 -15.67 -16.20 14.37
N ASP A 172 -16.84 -16.81 14.56
CA ASP A 172 -17.75 -17.22 13.50
C ASP A 172 -18.62 -16.06 12.97
N LYS A 173 -18.58 -14.90 13.63
CA LYS A 173 -19.27 -13.68 13.21
C LYS A 173 -18.33 -12.75 12.46
N SER A 174 -18.91 -11.97 11.55
CA SER A 174 -18.15 -10.94 10.83
C SER A 174 -17.59 -9.90 11.81
N PHE A 175 -16.45 -9.31 11.47
CA PHE A 175 -15.84 -8.26 12.29
C PHE A 175 -16.82 -7.10 12.57
N PRO A 176 -17.63 -6.64 11.57
CA PRO A 176 -18.60 -5.60 11.82
C PRO A 176 -19.74 -6.00 12.75
N GLU A 177 -20.27 -7.21 12.61
CA GLU A 177 -21.30 -7.75 13.50
C GLU A 177 -20.80 -7.82 14.94
N ASN A 178 -19.56 -8.29 15.13
CA ASN A 178 -18.96 -8.35 16.45
C ASN A 178 -18.84 -6.96 17.11
N LEU A 179 -18.33 -5.96 16.39
CA LEU A 179 -18.24 -4.60 16.94
C LEU A 179 -19.62 -4.02 17.28
N ALA A 180 -20.62 -4.20 16.41
CA ALA A 180 -21.97 -3.73 16.71
C ALA A 180 -22.55 -4.39 17.98
N ARG A 181 -22.29 -5.68 18.18
CA ARG A 181 -22.70 -6.43 19.38
C ARG A 181 -21.96 -6.01 20.64
N VAL A 182 -20.68 -5.66 20.54
CA VAL A 182 -19.89 -5.18 21.68
C VAL A 182 -20.32 -3.77 22.06
N PHE A 183 -20.46 -2.86 21.09
CA PHE A 183 -20.88 -1.48 21.33
C PHE A 183 -22.37 -1.30 21.61
N ASP A 184 -23.17 -2.35 21.39
CA ASP A 184 -24.64 -2.34 21.55
C ASP A 184 -25.31 -1.25 20.69
N THR A 185 -24.69 -0.91 19.57
CA THR A 185 -25.16 0.08 18.61
C THR A 185 -24.52 -0.15 17.25
N GLN A 186 -25.15 0.35 16.21
CA GLN A 186 -24.53 0.42 14.88
C GLN A 186 -23.49 1.53 14.88
N LEU A 187 -22.30 1.24 14.35
CA LEU A 187 -21.24 2.22 14.23
C LEU A 187 -21.39 3.03 12.93
N PRO A 188 -20.89 4.28 12.90
CA PRO A 188 -20.87 5.09 11.70
C PRO A 188 -20.23 4.36 10.52
N GLN A 189 -20.98 4.24 9.43
CA GLN A 189 -20.48 3.77 8.16
C GLN A 189 -19.65 4.85 7.48
N PRO A 190 -18.78 4.50 6.50
CA PRO A 190 -18.11 5.49 5.68
C PRO A 190 -19.16 6.45 5.09
N PRO A 191 -18.86 7.76 4.97
CA PRO A 191 -19.73 8.64 4.21
C PRO A 191 -19.92 8.06 2.80
N HIS A 192 -21.14 8.17 2.25
CA HIS A 192 -21.47 7.69 0.89
C HIS A 192 -20.56 8.37 -0.13
N VAL A 193 -19.41 7.75 -0.40
CA VAL A 193 -18.64 7.95 -1.61
C VAL A 193 -19.18 6.89 -2.55
N GLN A 194 -19.76 7.29 -3.68
CA GLN A 194 -20.08 6.36 -4.75
C GLN A 194 -18.78 5.68 -5.18
N LYS A 195 -18.49 4.49 -4.62
CA LYS A 195 -17.42 3.62 -5.10
C LYS A 195 -17.93 2.97 -6.37
N ASN A 196 -17.71 3.61 -7.52
CA ASN A 196 -17.53 2.83 -8.73
C ASN A 196 -16.26 2.01 -8.48
N GLU A 197 -16.40 0.70 -8.28
CA GLU A 197 -15.31 -0.28 -8.46
C GLU A 197 -14.98 -0.42 -9.96
N GLU A 198 -14.93 0.71 -10.67
CA GLU A 198 -14.30 0.75 -11.98
C GLU A 198 -12.80 0.76 -11.72
N GLN A 199 -12.08 -0.12 -12.41
CA GLN A 199 -10.63 -0.14 -12.41
C GLN A 199 -10.15 1.29 -12.68
N VAL A 200 -9.55 1.92 -11.67
CA VAL A 200 -9.16 3.33 -11.73
C VAL A 200 -7.93 3.42 -12.62
N GLU A 201 -8.18 3.62 -13.91
CA GLU A 201 -7.16 3.84 -14.91
C GLU A 201 -6.70 5.30 -14.89
N CYS A 202 -5.42 5.51 -15.19
CA CYS A 202 -4.90 6.84 -15.40
C CYS A 202 -5.62 7.54 -16.55
N GLY A 203 -6.13 8.75 -16.33
CA GLY A 203 -6.81 9.55 -17.35
C GLY A 203 -5.93 10.00 -18.52
N ILE A 204 -4.65 9.66 -18.55
CA ILE A 204 -3.74 10.03 -19.64
C ILE A 204 -3.28 8.80 -20.40
N CYS A 205 -2.75 7.79 -19.71
CA CYS A 205 -2.24 6.58 -20.37
C CYS A 205 -3.25 5.43 -20.42
N TYR A 206 -4.42 5.58 -19.79
CA TYR A 206 -5.47 4.55 -19.69
C TYR A 206 -5.00 3.21 -19.12
N ALA A 207 -3.83 3.19 -18.47
CA ALA A 207 -3.32 2.03 -17.77
C ALA A 207 -3.59 2.16 -16.27
N GLN A 208 -3.91 1.03 -15.65
CA GLN A 208 -4.01 0.95 -14.19
C GLN A 208 -2.63 1.11 -13.54
N TYR A 209 -1.59 0.52 -14.15
CA TYR A 209 -0.21 0.56 -13.68
C TYR A 209 0.69 1.13 -14.77
N LEU A 210 1.69 1.94 -14.36
CA LEU A 210 2.76 2.34 -15.28
C LEU A 210 3.52 1.12 -15.80
N PRO A 211 4.09 1.19 -17.02
CA PRO A 211 4.98 0.16 -17.52
C PRO A 211 6.17 -0.02 -16.59
N ILE A 212 6.76 -1.22 -16.65
CA ILE A 212 8.02 -1.51 -15.98
C ILE A 212 9.12 -0.89 -16.85
N ASP A 213 9.70 0.20 -16.38
CA ASP A 213 10.70 0.97 -17.12
C ASP A 213 11.69 1.63 -16.16
N ASP A 214 12.98 1.44 -16.43
CA ASP A 214 14.08 2.00 -15.64
C ASP A 214 14.07 3.55 -15.67
N GLU A 215 13.57 4.17 -16.74
CA GLU A 215 13.47 5.63 -16.84
C GLU A 215 12.52 6.24 -15.80
N LEU A 216 11.50 5.46 -15.38
CA LEU A 216 10.48 5.84 -14.40
C LEU A 216 10.96 5.67 -12.96
N GLY A 217 12.08 4.96 -12.73
CA GLY A 217 12.68 4.77 -11.40
C GLY A 217 11.69 4.27 -10.35
N ALA A 218 11.53 5.00 -9.23
CA ALA A 218 10.59 4.65 -8.15
C ALA A 218 9.10 4.73 -8.54
N LYS A 219 8.78 5.19 -9.76
CA LYS A 219 7.43 5.27 -10.29
C LYS A 219 7.08 4.10 -11.22
N SER A 220 8.05 3.28 -11.61
CA SER A 220 7.84 2.07 -12.40
C SER A 220 6.81 1.14 -11.74
N GLY A 221 5.88 0.59 -12.53
CA GLY A 221 4.86 -0.34 -12.03
C GLY A 221 3.84 0.23 -11.04
N ARG A 222 3.85 1.53 -10.74
CA ARG A 222 2.92 2.13 -9.76
C ARG A 222 1.51 2.27 -10.33
N ALA A 223 0.52 2.09 -9.45
CA ALA A 223 -0.86 2.49 -9.70
C ALA A 223 -1.01 4.01 -9.71
N THR A 224 -2.19 4.51 -10.12
CA THR A 224 -2.52 5.95 -10.05
C THR A 224 -2.31 6.48 -8.63
N ASP A 225 -1.56 7.57 -8.51
CA ASP A 225 -1.16 8.17 -7.23
C ASP A 225 -1.52 9.66 -7.12
N TYR A 226 -2.34 10.16 -8.05
CA TYR A 226 -2.89 11.51 -8.05
C TYR A 226 -4.36 11.49 -8.46
N THR A 227 -5.22 12.22 -7.77
CA THR A 227 -6.64 12.39 -8.13
C THR A 227 -7.00 13.86 -8.15
N CYS A 228 -7.74 14.29 -9.16
CA CYS A 228 -8.24 15.66 -9.24
C CYS A 228 -9.13 15.99 -8.03
N GLU A 229 -8.90 17.14 -7.39
CA GLU A 229 -9.62 17.57 -6.19
C GLU A 229 -11.04 18.08 -6.47
N ASN A 230 -11.38 18.34 -7.74
CA ASN A 230 -12.75 18.68 -8.12
C ASN A 230 -13.65 17.45 -7.97
N GLY A 231 -14.58 17.52 -7.01
CA GLY A 231 -15.53 16.45 -6.71
C GLY A 231 -16.49 16.08 -7.84
N ASN A 232 -16.63 16.91 -8.87
CA ASN A 232 -17.37 16.58 -10.11
C ASN A 232 -16.50 15.87 -11.16
N CYS A 233 -15.18 15.87 -10.99
CA CYS A 233 -14.22 15.27 -11.93
C CYS A 233 -13.69 13.93 -11.43
N ASN A 234 -13.07 13.91 -10.24
CA ASN A 234 -12.46 12.72 -9.61
C ASN A 234 -11.55 11.87 -10.51
N ARG A 235 -11.04 12.42 -11.63
CA ARG A 235 -10.17 11.65 -12.53
C ARG A 235 -8.83 11.38 -11.85
N ALA A 236 -8.40 10.13 -11.90
CA ALA A 236 -7.12 9.68 -11.37
C ALA A 236 -6.04 9.68 -12.46
N PHE A 237 -4.79 9.87 -12.05
CA PHE A 237 -3.62 9.91 -12.91
C PHE A 237 -2.42 9.29 -12.19
N HIS A 238 -1.46 8.80 -12.95
CA HIS A 238 -0.09 8.70 -12.44
C HIS A 238 0.51 10.11 -12.39
N SER A 239 1.16 10.47 -11.30
CA SER A 239 1.79 11.77 -11.11
C SER A 239 2.84 12.05 -12.20
N VAL A 240 3.45 11.00 -12.75
CA VAL A 240 4.38 11.09 -13.89
C VAL A 240 3.65 11.51 -15.15
N CYS A 241 2.59 10.79 -15.54
CA CYS A 241 1.78 11.14 -16.72
C CYS A 241 1.23 12.56 -16.63
N LEU A 242 0.72 12.95 -15.46
CA LEU A 242 0.18 14.28 -15.25
C LEU A 242 1.27 15.35 -15.28
N GLY A 243 2.43 15.07 -14.70
CA GLY A 243 3.59 15.95 -14.76
C GLY A 243 4.07 16.20 -16.20
N ASP A 244 4.18 15.13 -16.99
CA ASP A 244 4.61 15.23 -18.39
C ASP A 244 3.59 15.96 -19.27
N TRP A 245 2.29 15.69 -19.04
CA TRP A 245 1.22 16.44 -19.67
C TRP A 245 1.31 17.94 -19.35
N LEU A 246 1.44 18.30 -18.08
CA LEU A 246 1.54 19.71 -17.67
C LEU A 246 2.79 20.39 -18.24
N ARG A 247 3.94 19.70 -18.33
CA ARG A 247 5.14 20.26 -18.98
C ARG A 247 4.93 20.59 -20.46
N SER A 248 4.01 19.91 -21.14
CA SER A 248 3.70 20.20 -22.55
C SER A 248 2.82 21.44 -22.75
N ILE A 249 2.25 22.00 -21.67
CA ILE A 249 1.34 23.16 -21.72
C ILE A 249 2.11 24.45 -21.40
N THR A 250 1.98 25.44 -22.28
CA THR A 250 2.71 26.73 -22.19
C THR A 250 2.28 27.60 -21.01
N THR A 251 1.06 27.44 -20.50
CA THR A 251 0.54 28.19 -19.34
C THR A 251 0.86 27.56 -18.00
N THR A 252 1.46 26.36 -17.98
CA THR A 252 1.87 25.68 -16.75
C THR A 252 2.93 26.50 -16.04
N ARG A 253 2.74 26.70 -14.73
CA ARG A 253 3.71 27.36 -13.86
C ARG A 253 4.45 26.31 -13.06
N GLN A 254 5.76 26.50 -12.89
CA GLN A 254 6.55 25.65 -11.99
C GLN A 254 7.01 26.48 -10.79
N SER A 255 6.88 25.92 -9.59
CA SER A 255 7.53 26.43 -8.39
C SER A 255 8.22 25.27 -7.68
N PHE A 256 9.55 25.34 -7.56
CA PHE A 256 10.40 24.25 -7.08
C PHE A 256 10.11 22.93 -7.82
N ASP A 257 9.69 21.91 -7.08
CA ASP A 257 9.37 20.57 -7.52
C ASP A 257 7.86 20.37 -7.72
N VAL A 258 7.08 21.46 -7.85
CA VAL A 258 5.62 21.39 -8.08
C VAL A 258 5.25 22.13 -9.37
N LEU A 259 4.50 21.44 -10.22
CA LEU A 259 3.85 22.02 -11.41
C LEU A 259 2.41 22.39 -11.09
N PHE A 260 2.03 23.60 -11.46
CA PHE A 260 0.70 24.18 -11.31
C PHE A 260 0.11 24.40 -12.70
N GLY A 261 -1.05 23.82 -12.95
CA GLY A 261 -1.76 23.97 -14.22
C GLY A 261 -3.22 23.60 -14.05
N ASN A 262 -3.83 23.13 -15.14
CA ASN A 262 -5.25 22.80 -15.17
C ASN A 262 -5.44 21.31 -15.45
N CYS A 263 -6.46 20.71 -14.83
CA CYS A 263 -6.84 19.33 -15.05
C CYS A 263 -7.14 19.08 -16.54
N PRO A 264 -6.63 18.01 -17.17
CA PRO A 264 -6.91 17.72 -18.58
C PRO A 264 -8.40 17.50 -18.90
N TYR A 265 -9.21 17.22 -17.88
CA TYR A 265 -10.62 16.86 -18.03
C TYR A 265 -11.58 18.00 -17.67
N CYS A 266 -11.44 18.58 -16.47
CA CYS A 266 -12.35 19.62 -15.99
C CYS A 266 -11.78 21.04 -16.08
N SER A 267 -10.51 21.20 -16.46
CA SER A 267 -9.80 22.47 -16.48
C SER A 267 -9.62 23.17 -15.12
N ASP A 268 -10.04 22.56 -14.01
CA ASP A 268 -9.80 23.12 -12.67
C ASP A 268 -8.32 23.11 -12.30
N PRO A 269 -7.87 24.03 -11.42
CA PRO A 269 -6.50 24.08 -10.97
C PRO A 269 -6.03 22.77 -10.35
N ILE A 270 -4.83 22.33 -10.73
CA ILE A 270 -4.15 21.17 -10.17
C ILE A 270 -2.69 21.50 -9.86
N ALA A 271 -2.16 20.85 -8.83
CA ALA A 271 -0.77 20.95 -8.42
C ALA A 271 -0.18 19.55 -8.28
N VAL A 272 0.85 19.21 -9.06
CA VAL A 272 1.51 17.90 -9.02
C VAL A 272 2.98 18.04 -8.67
N LYS A 273 3.42 17.24 -7.70
CA LYS A 273 4.83 17.17 -7.30
C LYS A 273 5.61 16.30 -8.28
N ILE A 274 6.61 16.88 -8.93
CA ILE A 274 7.52 16.20 -9.84
C ILE A 274 8.80 15.84 -9.08
N SER A 275 9.17 14.56 -9.06
CA SER A 275 10.49 14.16 -8.57
C SER A 275 11.53 14.62 -9.60
N THR A 276 12.40 15.54 -9.21
CA THR A 276 13.58 15.88 -10.01
C THR A 276 14.57 14.71 -9.90
N LYS A 277 15.02 14.18 -11.06
CA LYS A 277 16.20 13.31 -11.07
C LYS A 277 17.37 14.16 -10.54
N THR A 278 17.81 13.93 -9.31
CA THR A 278 19.14 14.39 -8.88
C THR A 278 20.16 13.60 -9.69
N HIS A 279 20.66 14.18 -10.79
CA HIS A 279 21.87 13.67 -11.41
C HIS A 279 23.02 13.85 -10.41
N PRO A 280 23.71 12.79 -9.97
CA PRO A 280 24.82 12.89 -9.02
C PRO A 280 26.12 13.43 -9.66
N TYR A 281 26.05 14.09 -10.81
CA TYR A 281 27.20 14.69 -11.48
C TYR A 281 26.88 16.13 -11.83
N LEU A 282 27.00 17.02 -10.84
CA LEU A 282 27.36 18.44 -10.98
C LEU A 282 27.46 19.04 -9.57
N SER A 283 28.60 18.75 -8.92
CA SER A 283 29.22 19.56 -7.87
C SER A 283 30.70 19.25 -7.87
#